data_AF-A0A7V5GWV2-F1
#
_entry.id   AF-A0A7V5GWV2-F1
#
_cell.length_a   1.000
_cell.length_b   1.000
_cell.length_c   1.000
_cell.angle_alpha   90.00
_cell.angle_beta   90.00
_cell.angle_gamma   90.00
#
_symmetry.space_group_name_H-M   'P 1'
#
loop_
_entity.id
_entity.type
_entity.pdbx_description
1 polymer ?
#
loop_
_entity_poly.entity_id
_entity_poly.type
_entity_poly.pdbx_seq_one_letter_code
_entity_poly.pdbx_strand_id
1 'polypeptide(L)'
;MDVNLKRVFSAGGSDTPVGIGIVLVLVGLLSGCAYYNYFYNAKKYYNEAEKSRITGNEDRAKAGGRRSSSGYDKCIESAGRMLEYHPNSRWEDDALLLLAKAYYRVENYRKSIKKVNELIQKYPDSELVLEGLLWKGMSLLKVSQPDSGRL
;
A
#
# COMPACT_ATOMS: atom_id res chain seq x y z
N MET A 1 30.91 60.83 41.10
CA MET A 1 30.92 59.49 41.73
C MET A 1 30.61 58.48 40.64
N ASP A 2 31.65 58.01 39.97
CA ASP A 2 31.63 56.91 39.01
C ASP A 2 31.44 55.56 39.71
N VAL A 3 30.61 54.65 39.17
CA VAL A 3 30.97 53.22 39.03
C VAL A 3 30.32 52.59 37.79
N ASN A 4 31.22 52.30 36.84
CA ASN A 4 31.32 51.32 35.77
C ASN A 4 30.34 50.14 35.55
N LEU A 5 30.31 49.81 34.26
CA LEU A 5 29.83 48.67 33.49
C LEU A 5 30.44 47.30 33.91
N LYS A 6 29.75 46.22 33.48
CA LYS A 6 30.24 44.83 33.31
C LYS A 6 30.52 43.97 34.55
N ARG A 7 29.49 43.25 34.99
CA ARG A 7 29.53 41.93 35.64
C ARG A 7 28.12 41.33 35.51
N VAL A 8 27.84 40.14 35.00
CA VAL A 8 28.63 39.00 34.55
C VAL A 8 27.72 38.23 33.58
N PHE A 9 28.14 38.09 32.33
CA PHE A 9 27.80 36.92 31.52
C PHE A 9 28.26 35.68 32.28
N SER A 10 27.35 34.83 32.77
CA SER A 10 27.68 33.45 33.15
C SER A 10 26.42 32.60 33.28
N ALA A 11 26.55 31.34 32.82
CA ALA A 11 25.59 30.24 32.76
C ALA A 11 24.53 30.39 31.64
N GLY A 12 24.64 29.73 30.48
CA GLY A 12 25.32 28.46 30.23
C GLY A 12 24.56 27.31 30.89
N GLY A 13 23.37 26.99 30.35
CA GLY A 13 22.57 25.83 30.73
C GLY A 13 21.74 25.41 29.51
N SER A 14 22.15 24.34 28.85
CA SER A 14 21.45 23.73 27.72
C SER A 14 20.19 23.02 28.21
N ASP A 15 19.15 23.78 28.54
CA ASP A 15 17.84 23.24 28.90
C ASP A 15 17.05 22.90 27.64
N THR A 16 17.54 21.95 26.84
CA THR A 16 16.62 21.22 25.95
C THR A 16 15.77 20.33 26.86
N PRO A 17 14.45 20.54 26.98
CA PRO A 17 13.63 19.74 27.87
C PRO A 17 13.65 18.30 27.35
N VAL A 18 14.23 17.40 28.14
CA VAL A 18 14.30 15.95 27.88
C VAL A 18 12.92 15.38 27.49
N GLY A 19 11.84 16.01 27.96
CA GLY A 19 10.46 15.67 27.60
C GLY A 19 10.10 15.86 26.12
N ILE A 20 10.66 16.86 25.41
CA ILE A 20 10.41 17.03 23.98
C ILE A 20 11.06 15.89 23.19
N GLY A 21 12.26 15.47 23.57
CA GLY A 21 12.94 14.32 22.98
C GLY A 21 12.14 13.02 23.15
N ILE A 22 11.60 12.78 24.35
CA ILE A 22 10.77 11.59 24.64
C ILE A 22 9.46 11.61 23.85
N VAL A 23 8.78 12.76 23.75
CA VAL A 23 7.54 12.90 22.96
C VAL A 23 7.80 12.67 21.48
N LEU A 24 8.90 13.20 20.92
CA LEU A 24 9.27 12.98 19.52
C LEU A 24 9.63 11.51 19.23
N VAL A 25 10.30 10.82 20.16
CA VAL A 25 10.62 9.38 20.04
C VAL A 25 9.34 8.54 20.08
N LEU A 26 8.39 8.85 20.96
CA LEU A 26 7.11 8.13 21.05
C LEU A 26 6.23 8.32 19.81
N VAL A 27 6.19 9.53 19.23
CA VAL A 27 5.47 9.79 17.97
C VAL A 27 6.10 9.04 16.79
N GLY A 28 7.44 8.95 16.74
CA GLY A 28 8.16 8.18 15.72
C GLY A 28 7.85 6.67 15.76
N LEU A 29 7.73 6.08 16.95
CA LEU A 29 7.47 4.64 17.13
C LEU A 29 6.03 4.25 16.78
N LEU A 30 5.04 5.09 17.08
CA LEU A 30 3.63 4.82 16.73
C LEU A 30 3.40 4.81 15.21
N SER A 31 4.15 5.62 14.48
CA SER A 31 4.09 5.72 13.01
C SER A 31 4.56 4.43 12.33
N GLY A 32 5.56 3.74 12.91
CA GLY A 32 6.09 2.47 12.39
C GLY A 32 5.14 1.27 12.54
N CYS A 33 4.30 1.28 13.59
CA CYS A 33 3.30 0.23 13.80
C CYS A 33 2.12 0.34 12.82
N ALA A 34 1.64 1.57 12.55
CA ALA A 34 0.60 1.79 11.55
C ALA A 34 1.10 1.46 10.12
N TYR A 35 2.36 1.81 9.83
CA TYR A 35 3.05 1.51 8.57
C TYR A 35 3.03 0.02 8.19
N TYR A 36 3.41 -0.85 9.12
CA TYR A 36 3.42 -2.29 8.87
C TYR A 36 1.99 -2.86 8.72
N ASN A 37 1.03 -2.27 9.43
CA ASN A 37 -0.34 -2.78 9.46
C ASN A 37 -1.05 -2.65 8.10
N TYR A 38 -0.90 -1.56 7.34
CA TYR A 38 -1.64 -1.40 6.08
C TYR A 38 -1.21 -2.40 5.00
N PHE A 39 0.09 -2.53 4.76
CA PHE A 39 0.60 -3.47 3.76
C PHE A 39 0.39 -4.93 4.18
N TYR A 40 0.65 -5.26 5.45
CA TYR A 40 0.39 -6.61 5.97
C TYR A 40 -1.09 -6.99 5.83
N ASN A 41 -2.00 -6.09 6.21
CA ASN A 41 -3.44 -6.32 6.07
C ASN A 41 -3.85 -6.48 4.60
N ALA A 42 -3.31 -5.64 3.70
CA ALA A 42 -3.59 -5.76 2.27
C ALA A 42 -3.20 -7.15 1.74
N LYS A 43 -1.98 -7.60 2.03
CA LYS A 43 -1.47 -8.91 1.62
C LYS A 43 -2.28 -10.04 2.23
N LYS A 44 -2.63 -9.93 3.51
CA LYS A 44 -3.51 -10.89 4.20
C LYS A 44 -4.87 -11.00 3.51
N TYR A 45 -5.55 -9.88 3.25
CA TYR A 45 -6.85 -9.88 2.59
C TYR A 45 -6.79 -10.45 1.17
N TYR A 46 -5.74 -10.13 0.41
CA TYR A 46 -5.53 -10.72 -0.91
C TYR A 46 -5.36 -12.24 -0.84
N ASN A 47 -4.50 -12.72 0.06
CA ASN A 47 -4.22 -14.14 0.22
C ASN A 47 -5.45 -14.92 0.70
N GLU A 48 -6.21 -14.36 1.65
CA GLU A 48 -7.48 -14.93 2.08
C GLU A 48 -8.49 -14.97 0.94
N ALA A 49 -8.60 -13.91 0.14
CA ALA A 49 -9.49 -13.84 -1.01
C ALA A 49 -9.11 -14.85 -2.11
N GLU A 50 -7.82 -15.03 -2.39
CA GLU A 50 -7.32 -16.05 -3.31
C GLU A 50 -7.54 -17.46 -2.76
N LYS A 51 -7.28 -17.70 -1.47
CA LYS A 51 -7.55 -18.98 -0.83
C LYS A 51 -9.03 -19.33 -0.96
N SER A 52 -9.93 -18.42 -0.57
CA SER A 52 -11.37 -18.61 -0.74
C SER A 52 -11.80 -18.75 -2.20
N ARG A 53 -11.10 -18.13 -3.15
CA ARG A 53 -11.37 -18.32 -4.58
C ARG A 53 -10.97 -19.72 -5.04
N ILE A 54 -9.85 -20.24 -4.56
CA ILE A 54 -9.31 -21.57 -4.93
C ILE A 54 -10.11 -22.67 -4.22
N THR A 55 -10.24 -22.61 -2.90
CA THR A 55 -10.95 -23.62 -2.10
C THR A 55 -12.46 -23.52 -2.30
N GLY A 56 -13.00 -22.31 -2.39
CA GLY A 56 -14.40 -22.09 -2.73
C GLY A 56 -14.72 -22.35 -4.20
N ASN A 57 -13.74 -22.67 -5.07
CA ASN A 57 -14.01 -23.12 -6.43
C ASN A 57 -14.70 -24.50 -6.44
N GLU A 58 -14.42 -25.36 -5.46
CA GLU A 58 -15.09 -26.66 -5.32
C GLU A 58 -16.59 -26.50 -5.01
N ASP A 59 -16.95 -25.48 -4.20
CA ASP A 59 -18.34 -25.22 -3.80
C ASP A 59 -19.06 -24.20 -4.72
N ARG A 60 -18.35 -23.21 -5.29
CA ARG A 60 -18.93 -22.20 -6.20
C ARG A 60 -19.12 -22.68 -7.62
N ALA A 61 -18.35 -23.65 -8.10
CA ALA A 61 -18.63 -24.31 -9.38
C ALA A 61 -20.06 -24.88 -9.41
N LYS A 62 -20.67 -25.16 -8.25
CA LYS A 62 -22.05 -25.62 -8.11
C LYS A 62 -23.10 -24.50 -7.95
N ALA A 63 -22.71 -23.26 -7.68
CA ALA A 63 -23.63 -22.23 -7.15
C ALA A 63 -23.75 -20.94 -7.97
N GLY A 64 -23.30 -20.88 -9.23
CA GLY A 64 -23.53 -19.73 -10.12
C GLY A 64 -22.89 -18.43 -9.60
N GLY A 65 -21.57 -18.33 -9.75
CA GLY A 65 -20.72 -17.42 -8.98
C GLY A 65 -20.95 -15.92 -9.13
N ARG A 66 -21.10 -15.24 -7.98
CA ARG A 66 -20.63 -13.87 -7.75
C ARG A 66 -20.51 -13.59 -6.23
N ARG A 67 -19.29 -13.59 -5.66
CA ARG A 67 -18.87 -12.86 -4.42
C ARG A 67 -17.47 -13.23 -3.89
N SER A 68 -16.39 -12.99 -4.64
CA SER A 68 -15.06 -12.82 -4.00
C SER A 68 -14.66 -11.35 -3.82
N SER A 69 -15.52 -10.41 -4.22
CA SER A 69 -15.24 -8.96 -4.17
C SER A 69 -14.80 -8.49 -2.79
N SER A 70 -15.48 -8.91 -1.72
CA SER A 70 -15.27 -8.35 -0.38
C SER A 70 -13.82 -8.46 0.15
N GLY A 71 -13.09 -9.55 -0.14
CA GLY A 71 -11.69 -9.69 0.27
C GLY A 71 -10.74 -8.84 -0.58
N TYR A 72 -10.96 -8.83 -1.89
CA TYR A 72 -10.19 -7.98 -2.80
C TYR A 72 -10.45 -6.48 -2.57
N ASP A 73 -11.68 -6.10 -2.20
CA ASP A 73 -12.05 -4.73 -1.87
C ASP A 73 -11.30 -4.24 -0.61
N LYS A 74 -11.22 -5.08 0.43
CA LYS A 74 -10.41 -4.78 1.63
C LYS A 74 -8.91 -4.69 1.33
N CYS A 75 -8.41 -5.52 0.42
CA CYS A 75 -7.06 -5.42 -0.09
C CYS A 75 -6.83 -4.08 -0.79
N ILE A 76 -7.75 -3.68 -1.68
CA ILE A 76 -7.67 -2.42 -2.42
C ILE A 76 -7.66 -1.22 -1.47
N GLU A 77 -8.53 -1.23 -0.47
CA GLU A 77 -8.59 -0.17 0.56
C GLU A 77 -7.28 -0.08 1.35
N SER A 78 -6.78 -1.22 1.84
CA SER A 78 -5.58 -1.27 2.69
C SER A 78 -4.31 -0.90 1.92
N ALA A 79 -4.14 -1.42 0.70
CA ALA A 79 -3.01 -1.07 -0.15
C ALA A 79 -3.10 0.38 -0.65
N GLY A 80 -4.31 0.89 -0.90
CA GLY A 80 -4.52 2.30 -1.24
C GLY A 80 -4.07 3.23 -0.12
N ARG A 81 -4.47 2.95 1.13
CA ARG A 81 -4.00 3.69 2.31
C ARG A 81 -2.48 3.61 2.48
N MET A 82 -1.88 2.46 2.22
CA MET A 82 -0.42 2.31 2.25
C MET A 82 0.27 3.31 1.31
N LEU A 83 -0.22 3.44 0.08
CA LEU A 83 0.33 4.38 -0.90
C LEU A 83 0.07 5.85 -0.53
N GLU A 84 -1.07 6.13 0.11
CA GLU A 84 -1.45 7.49 0.53
C GLU A 84 -0.64 7.98 1.73
N TYR A 85 -0.55 7.18 2.79
CA TYR A 85 0.11 7.57 4.04
C TYR A 85 1.62 7.33 4.02
N HIS A 86 2.10 6.40 3.19
CA HIS A 86 3.50 6.00 3.14
C HIS A 86 4.06 5.95 1.72
N PRO A 87 4.03 7.09 0.99
CA PRO A 87 4.70 7.19 -0.29
C PRO A 87 6.22 7.04 -0.12
N ASN A 88 6.86 6.49 -1.14
CA ASN A 88 8.29 6.16 -1.27
C ASN A 88 8.80 5.10 -0.29
N SER A 89 7.90 4.31 0.29
CA SER A 89 8.31 3.24 1.20
C SER A 89 8.84 2.02 0.45
N ARG A 90 9.59 1.15 1.15
CA ARG A 90 10.14 -0.09 0.59
C ARG A 90 9.09 -1.09 0.07
N TRP A 91 7.82 -0.88 0.36
CA TRP A 91 6.71 -1.75 -0.04
C TRP A 91 5.81 -1.10 -1.09
N GLU A 92 6.20 0.05 -1.62
CA GLU A 92 5.35 0.78 -2.55
C GLU A 92 5.19 0.02 -3.87
N ASP A 93 6.27 -0.55 -4.41
CA ASP A 93 6.23 -1.40 -5.60
C ASP A 93 5.40 -2.67 -5.35
N ASP A 94 5.57 -3.32 -4.21
CA ASP A 94 4.71 -4.43 -3.77
C ASP A 94 3.24 -4.04 -3.69
N ALA A 95 2.93 -2.87 -3.10
CA ALA A 95 1.56 -2.39 -2.95
C ALA A 95 0.92 -2.03 -4.30
N LEU A 96 1.69 -1.47 -5.23
CA LEU A 96 1.26 -1.19 -6.60
C LEU A 96 0.94 -2.48 -7.36
N LEU A 97 1.81 -3.49 -7.27
CA LEU A 97 1.56 -4.80 -7.86
C LEU A 97 0.33 -5.47 -7.22
N LEU A 98 0.21 -5.44 -5.89
CA LEU A 98 -0.91 -6.03 -5.17
C LEU A 98 -2.25 -5.38 -5.55
N LEU A 99 -2.27 -4.05 -5.71
CA LEU A 99 -3.44 -3.33 -6.24
C LEU A 99 -3.77 -3.75 -7.67
N ALA A 100 -2.78 -3.88 -8.54
CA ALA A 100 -3.01 -4.34 -9.91
C ALA A 100 -3.68 -5.72 -9.93
N LYS A 101 -3.19 -6.65 -9.11
CA LYS A 101 -3.74 -8.00 -8.95
C LYS A 101 -5.17 -7.96 -8.43
N ALA A 102 -5.42 -7.22 -7.35
CA ALA A 102 -6.74 -7.10 -6.76
C ALA A 102 -7.75 -6.46 -7.74
N TYR A 103 -7.35 -5.38 -8.43
CA TYR A 103 -8.20 -4.75 -9.45
C TYR A 103 -8.53 -5.67 -10.61
N TYR A 104 -7.57 -6.49 -11.07
CA TYR A 104 -7.84 -7.50 -12.10
C TYR A 104 -8.91 -8.50 -11.62
N ARG A 105 -8.83 -8.94 -10.36
CA ARG A 105 -9.76 -9.91 -9.78
C ARG A 105 -11.18 -9.40 -9.61
N VAL A 106 -11.36 -8.10 -9.36
CA VAL A 106 -12.68 -7.44 -9.34
C VAL A 106 -13.09 -6.91 -10.71
N GLU A 107 -12.46 -7.42 -11.78
CA GLU A 107 -12.75 -7.10 -13.19
C GLU A 107 -12.56 -5.61 -13.54
N ASN A 108 -11.86 -4.87 -12.70
CA ASN A 108 -11.50 -3.48 -12.96
C ASN A 108 -10.16 -3.40 -13.70
N TYR A 109 -10.14 -3.95 -14.92
CA TYR A 109 -8.93 -4.09 -15.73
C TYR A 109 -8.25 -2.75 -16.03
N ARG A 110 -9.02 -1.67 -16.21
CA ARG A 110 -8.46 -0.32 -16.43
C ARG A 110 -7.66 0.17 -15.23
N LYS A 111 -8.18 -0.01 -14.00
CA LYS A 111 -7.43 0.35 -12.78
C LYS A 111 -6.22 -0.56 -12.57
N SER A 112 -6.33 -1.84 -12.91
CA SER A 112 -5.19 -2.76 -12.89
C SER A 112 -4.04 -2.28 -13.78
N ILE A 113 -4.34 -1.97 -15.05
CA ILE A 113 -3.36 -1.42 -16.01
C ILE A 113 -2.73 -0.13 -15.48
N LYS A 114 -3.54 0.77 -14.92
CA LYS A 114 -3.03 2.02 -14.35
C LYS A 114 -2.00 1.76 -13.24
N LYS A 115 -2.28 0.83 -12.33
CA LYS A 115 -1.37 0.51 -11.21
C LYS A 115 -0.07 -0.16 -11.66
N VAL A 116 -0.12 -1.02 -12.68
CA VAL A 116 1.10 -1.55 -13.30
C VAL A 116 1.90 -0.44 -13.98
N ASN A 117 1.24 0.49 -14.68
CA ASN A 117 1.95 1.61 -15.31
C ASN A 117 2.64 2.51 -14.27
N GLU A 118 2.01 2.73 -13.12
CA GLU A 118 2.62 3.45 -11.99
C GLU A 118 3.85 2.69 -11.47
N LEU A 119 3.77 1.36 -11.30
CA LEU A 119 4.91 0.51 -10.91
C LEU A 119 6.09 0.65 -11.88
N ILE A 120 5.85 0.53 -13.19
CA ILE A 120 6.91 0.61 -14.21
C ILE A 120 7.54 2.01 -14.27
N GLN A 121 6.73 3.06 -14.13
CA GLN A 121 7.23 4.44 -14.19
C GLN A 121 8.06 4.80 -12.97
N LYS A 122 7.66 4.34 -11.78
CA LYS A 122 8.31 4.71 -10.52
C LYS A 122 9.45 3.77 -10.13
N TYR A 123 9.35 2.49 -10.49
CA TYR A 123 10.28 1.42 -10.11
C TYR A 123 10.67 0.57 -11.33
N PRO A 124 11.31 1.15 -12.36
CA PRO A 124 11.65 0.43 -13.59
C PRO A 124 12.59 -0.77 -13.34
N ASP A 125 13.43 -0.70 -12.30
CA ASP A 125 14.40 -1.74 -11.94
C ASP A 125 13.87 -2.76 -10.92
N SER A 126 12.61 -2.63 -10.47
CA SER A 126 12.03 -3.60 -9.52
C SER A 126 11.81 -4.96 -10.19
N GLU A 127 12.16 -6.04 -9.49
CA GLU A 127 11.92 -7.42 -9.93
C GLU A 127 10.42 -7.69 -10.18
N LEU A 128 9.55 -6.88 -9.58
CA LEU A 128 8.09 -6.96 -9.72
C LEU A 128 7.58 -6.45 -11.07
N VAL A 129 8.40 -5.73 -11.85
CA VAL A 129 8.00 -5.18 -13.14
C VAL A 129 7.59 -6.29 -14.11
N LEU A 130 8.31 -7.41 -14.14
CA LEU A 130 7.99 -8.53 -15.03
C LEU A 130 6.63 -9.14 -14.69
N GLU A 131 6.36 -9.37 -13.40
CA GLU A 131 5.04 -9.85 -12.96
C GLU A 131 3.96 -8.80 -13.27
N GLY A 132 4.23 -7.53 -13.02
CA GLY A 132 3.32 -6.43 -13.35
C GLY A 132 2.93 -6.41 -14.82
N LEU A 133 3.91 -6.54 -15.72
CA LEU A 133 3.68 -6.61 -17.17
C LEU A 133 2.75 -7.78 -17.56
N LEU A 134 2.90 -8.94 -16.92
CA LEU A 134 1.99 -10.07 -17.11
C LEU A 134 0.55 -9.70 -16.73
N TRP A 135 0.34 -9.07 -15.57
CA TRP A 135 -0.99 -8.61 -15.13
C TRP A 135 -1.58 -7.54 -16.05
N LYS A 136 -0.75 -6.63 -16.57
CA LYS A 136 -1.17 -5.64 -17.56
C LYS A 136 -1.57 -6.29 -18.87
N GLY A 137 -0.81 -7.27 -19.36
CA GLY A 137 -1.14 -8.04 -20.56
C GLY A 137 -2.47 -8.77 -20.43
N MET A 138 -2.67 -9.51 -19.33
CA MET A 138 -3.96 -10.16 -19.05
C MET A 138 -5.12 -9.16 -18.97
N SER A 139 -4.89 -8.00 -18.33
CA SER A 139 -5.90 -6.95 -18.25
C SER A 139 -6.26 -6.36 -19.61
N LEU A 140 -5.27 -6.14 -20.48
CA LEU A 140 -5.48 -5.62 -21.84
C LEU A 140 -6.29 -6.61 -22.69
N LEU A 141 -6.01 -7.90 -22.58
CA LEU A 141 -6.79 -8.94 -23.26
C LEU A 141 -8.26 -8.91 -22.83
N LYS A 142 -8.53 -8.74 -21.52
CA LYS A 142 -9.89 -8.62 -21.01
C LYS A 142 -10.61 -7.35 -21.45
N VAL A 143 -9.90 -6.22 -21.54
CA VAL A 143 -10.46 -4.98 -22.10
C VAL A 143 -10.78 -5.12 -23.58
N SER A 144 -9.93 -5.82 -24.33
CA SER A 144 -10.09 -6.02 -25.78
C SER A 144 -11.14 -7.07 -26.16
N GLN A 145 -11.61 -7.90 -25.21
CA GLN A 145 -12.63 -8.93 -25.42
C GLN A 145 -13.94 -8.57 -24.68
N PRO A 146 -14.62 -7.45 -25.02
CA PRO A 146 -15.70 -6.94 -24.18
C PRO A 146 -16.89 -7.89 -24.01
N ASP A 147 -17.25 -8.75 -24.97
CA ASP A 147 -18.49 -9.55 -24.89
C ASP A 147 -18.47 -10.82 -25.78
N SER A 148 -17.81 -11.90 -25.36
CA SER A 148 -18.03 -13.23 -25.97
C SER A 148 -18.95 -14.14 -25.12
N GLY A 149 -19.63 -13.58 -24.12
CA GLY A 149 -20.41 -14.36 -23.15
C GLY A 149 -21.63 -13.66 -22.58
N ARG A 150 -22.17 -12.66 -23.28
CA ARG A 150 -23.51 -12.11 -23.02
C ARG A 150 -24.40 -12.41 -24.22
N LEU A 151 -24.79 -13.68 -24.32
CA LEU A 151 -25.95 -14.15 -25.09
C LEU A 151 -26.94 -14.76 -24.10
#